data_AF-L0DW96-F1
#
_entry.id   AF-L0DW96-F1
#
_cell.length_a   1.000
_cell.length_b   1.000
_cell.length_c   1.000
_cell.angle_alpha   90.00
_cell.angle_beta   90.00
_cell.angle_gamma   90.00
#
_symmetry.space_group_name_H-M   'P 1'
#
loop_
_entity.id
_entity.type
_entity.pdbx_description
1 polymer ?
#
loop_
_entity_poly.entity_id
_entity_poly.type
_entity_poly.pdbx_seq_one_letter_code
_entity_poly.pdbx_strand_id
1 'polypeptide(L)'
;MILLLIAGHVSAGLDIDPYLPPVEPDLTDEERERRQEAVQRQIEEARRRAEEQARQEAEARRQREAELAARPYPVRLTEARCLGCHRMDDLLERPRTRLGWELVALRMQRFNGAHLEPGDRAVIAAHLARTYPAPIYRRVVEPLILIAILLVPLVVWWQWHKRRRPESR
;
A
#
# COMPACT_ATOMS: atom_id res chain seq x y z
N MET A 1 7.08 33.43 3.36
CA MET A 1 7.45 32.79 2.08
C MET A 1 6.19 32.09 1.56
N ILE A 2 5.44 32.77 0.70
CA ILE A 2 4.10 32.38 0.23
C ILE A 2 4.29 31.59 -1.07
N LEU A 3 4.00 30.27 -1.04
CA LEU A 3 3.95 29.46 -2.26
C LEU A 3 2.64 29.78 -3.00
N LEU A 4 2.74 30.53 -4.09
CA LEU A 4 1.67 30.65 -5.08
C LEU A 4 1.54 29.31 -5.81
N LEU A 5 0.46 28.57 -5.52
CA LEU A 5 0.00 27.44 -6.32
C LEU A 5 -0.67 27.98 -7.59
N ILE A 6 0.09 28.03 -8.69
CA ILE A 6 -0.44 28.26 -10.02
C ILE A 6 -1.18 26.97 -10.42
N ALA A 7 -2.50 26.97 -10.26
CA ALA A 7 -3.38 25.94 -10.80
C ALA A 7 -3.41 26.08 -12.34
N GLY A 8 -2.43 25.46 -13.00
CA GLY A 8 -2.45 25.30 -14.44
C GLY A 8 -3.70 24.51 -14.83
N HIS A 9 -4.68 25.19 -15.44
CA HIS A 9 -5.77 24.53 -16.14
C HIS A 9 -5.15 23.76 -17.30
N VAL A 10 -4.90 22.47 -17.10
CA VAL A 10 -4.69 21.53 -18.19
C VAL A 10 -6.05 21.34 -18.84
N SER A 11 -6.45 22.33 -19.63
CA SER A 11 -7.45 22.12 -20.67
C SER A 11 -6.81 21.12 -21.62
N ALA A 12 -7.08 19.83 -21.41
CA ALA A 12 -6.86 18.82 -22.43
C ALA A 12 -7.77 19.23 -23.59
N GLY A 13 -7.26 20.09 -24.46
CA GLY A 13 -7.87 20.46 -25.72
C GLY A 13 -7.87 19.19 -26.55
N LEU A 14 -8.91 18.38 -26.37
CA LEU A 14 -9.42 17.54 -27.44
C LEU A 14 -9.69 18.52 -28.57
N ASP A 15 -8.74 18.62 -29.49
CA ASP A 15 -8.92 19.25 -30.77
C ASP A 15 -10.03 18.42 -31.46
N ILE A 16 -11.27 18.92 -31.41
CA ILE A 16 -12.47 18.24 -31.94
C ILE A 16 -12.54 18.43 -33.46
N ASP A 17 -11.74 19.36 -34.01
CA ASP A 17 -11.75 19.75 -35.42
C ASP A 17 -11.50 18.59 -36.42
N PRO A 18 -10.60 17.61 -36.19
CA PRO A 18 -10.37 16.53 -37.16
C PRO A 18 -11.48 15.46 -37.20
N TYR A 19 -12.49 15.52 -36.32
CA TYR A 19 -13.59 14.52 -36.27
C TYR A 19 -14.94 15.08 -36.69
N LEU A 20 -15.01 16.33 -37.15
CA LEU A 20 -16.22 16.83 -37.77
C LEU A 20 -16.45 16.04 -39.07
N PRO A 21 -17.56 15.29 -39.18
CA PRO A 21 -17.85 14.55 -40.41
C PRO A 21 -17.90 15.54 -41.58
N PRO A 22 -17.39 15.17 -42.77
CA PRO A 22 -17.42 16.06 -43.93
C PRO A 22 -18.87 16.50 -44.19
N VAL A 23 -19.05 17.79 -44.43
CA VAL A 23 -20.36 18.37 -44.75
C VAL A 23 -20.76 17.82 -46.12
N GLU A 24 -21.68 16.87 -46.16
CA GLU A 24 -22.22 16.32 -47.40
C GLU A 24 -23.11 17.38 -48.06
N PRO A 25 -22.71 17.94 -49.22
CA PRO A 25 -23.36 19.12 -49.80
C PRO A 25 -24.74 18.84 -50.41
N ASP A 26 -25.16 17.57 -50.53
CA ASP A 26 -26.37 17.16 -51.27
C ASP A 26 -27.56 16.74 -50.37
N LEU A 27 -27.49 16.90 -49.04
CA LEU A 27 -28.62 16.57 -48.17
C LEU A 27 -29.72 17.64 -48.23
N THR A 28 -30.96 17.20 -48.41
CA THR A 28 -32.15 18.06 -48.27
C THR A 28 -32.28 18.59 -46.84
N ASP A 29 -32.99 19.70 -46.65
CA ASP A 29 -33.19 20.33 -45.34
C ASP A 29 -33.79 19.36 -44.30
N GLU A 30 -34.75 18.55 -44.73
CA GLU A 30 -35.40 17.53 -43.90
C GLU A 30 -34.43 16.42 -43.48
N GLU A 31 -33.53 15.98 -44.37
CA GLU A 31 -32.50 14.98 -44.03
C GLU A 31 -31.48 15.53 -43.02
N ARG A 32 -31.14 16.83 -43.13
CA ARG A 32 -30.24 17.49 -42.17
C ARG A 32 -30.86 17.54 -40.78
N GLU A 33 -32.15 17.88 -40.66
CA GLU A 33 -32.88 17.88 -39.39
C GLU A 33 -32.94 16.48 -38.78
N ARG A 34 -33.31 15.45 -39.56
CA ARG A 34 -33.32 14.05 -39.09
C ARG A 34 -31.94 13.58 -38.61
N ARG A 35 -30.86 13.99 -39.28
CA ARG A 35 -29.48 13.65 -38.88
C ARG A 35 -29.07 14.38 -37.60
N GLN A 36 -29.41 15.66 -37.46
CA GLN A 36 -29.17 16.42 -36.23
C GLN A 36 -29.89 15.82 -35.04
N GLU A 37 -31.16 15.45 -35.19
CA GLU A 37 -31.91 14.75 -34.14
C GLU A 37 -31.28 13.40 -33.79
N ALA A 38 -30.84 12.63 -34.78
CA ALA A 38 -30.20 11.33 -34.54
C ALA A 38 -28.89 11.48 -33.75
N VAL A 39 -28.06 12.48 -34.10
CA VAL A 39 -26.84 12.82 -33.36
C VAL A 39 -27.18 13.25 -31.93
N GLN A 40 -28.20 14.10 -31.76
CA GLN A 40 -28.63 14.55 -30.43
C GLN A 40 -29.10 13.39 -29.56
N ARG A 41 -29.86 12.44 -30.12
CA ARG A 41 -30.27 11.20 -29.42
C ARG A 41 -29.07 10.35 -29.00
N GLN A 42 -28.07 10.20 -29.88
CA GLN A 42 -26.85 9.47 -29.55
C GLN A 42 -26.04 10.14 -28.44
N ILE A 43 -25.92 11.48 -28.45
CA ILE A 43 -25.23 12.25 -27.40
C ILE A 43 -25.95 12.07 -26.06
N GLU A 44 -27.27 12.19 -26.03
CA GLU A 44 -28.05 12.01 -24.80
C GLU A 44 -27.92 10.58 -24.25
N GLU A 45 -27.99 9.57 -25.12
CA GLU A 45 -27.80 8.17 -24.72
C GLU A 45 -26.38 7.93 -24.17
N ALA A 46 -25.35 8.43 -24.86
CA ALA A 46 -23.97 8.34 -24.40
C ALA A 46 -23.78 9.01 -23.03
N ARG A 47 -24.40 10.18 -22.82
CA ARG A 47 -24.38 10.87 -21.53
C ARG A 47 -25.07 10.06 -20.43
N ARG A 48 -26.24 9.48 -20.70
CA ARG A 48 -26.95 8.60 -19.73
C ARG A 48 -26.09 7.39 -19.34
N ARG A 49 -25.46 6.74 -20.31
CA ARG A 49 -24.53 5.61 -20.05
C ARG A 49 -23.32 6.05 -19.22
N ALA A 50 -22.72 7.19 -19.55
CA ALA A 50 -21.59 7.73 -18.79
C ALA A 50 -21.98 8.08 -17.34
N GLU A 51 -23.15 8.70 -17.15
CA GLU A 51 -23.69 9.00 -15.81
C GLU A 51 -23.97 7.72 -15.00
N GLU A 52 -24.52 6.68 -15.63
CA GLU A 52 -24.75 5.38 -14.99
C GLU A 52 -23.42 4.70 -14.60
N GLN A 53 -22.45 4.65 -15.52
CA GLN A 53 -21.11 4.12 -15.24
C GLN A 53 -20.43 4.86 -14.09
N ALA A 54 -20.48 6.19 -14.08
CA ALA A 54 -19.92 6.99 -12.99
C ALA A 54 -20.61 6.70 -11.64
N ARG A 55 -21.94 6.49 -11.63
CA ARG A 55 -22.67 6.08 -10.42
C ARG A 55 -22.24 4.70 -9.94
N GLN A 56 -22.13 3.73 -10.85
CA GLN A 56 -21.68 2.37 -10.54
C GLN A 56 -20.25 2.37 -9.99
N GLU A 57 -19.33 3.11 -10.61
CA GLU A 57 -17.95 3.25 -10.12
C GLU A 57 -17.88 3.91 -8.74
N ALA A 58 -18.67 4.96 -8.51
CA ALA A 58 -18.75 5.63 -7.22
C ALA A 58 -19.34 4.72 -6.13
N GLU A 59 -20.34 3.90 -6.47
CA GLU A 59 -20.87 2.89 -5.55
C GLU A 59 -19.84 1.79 -5.27
N ALA A 60 -19.20 1.24 -6.31
CA ALA A 60 -18.17 0.23 -6.15
C ALA A 60 -16.98 0.74 -5.31
N ARG A 61 -16.60 2.02 -5.48
CA ARG A 61 -15.58 2.66 -4.65
C ARG A 61 -16.03 2.75 -3.20
N ARG A 62 -17.26 3.20 -2.92
CA ARG A 62 -17.81 3.28 -1.56
C ARG A 62 -17.90 1.90 -0.91
N GLN A 63 -18.31 0.87 -1.66
CA GLN A 63 -18.35 -0.50 -1.17
C GLN A 63 -16.95 -1.01 -0.81
N ARG A 64 -15.93 -0.79 -1.66
CA ARG A 64 -14.54 -1.13 -1.35
C ARG A 64 -14.01 -0.42 -0.12
N GLU A 65 -14.28 0.89 0.01
CA GLU A 65 -13.88 1.67 1.19
C GLU A 65 -14.57 1.17 2.46
N ALA A 66 -15.86 0.83 2.39
CA ALA A 66 -16.61 0.26 3.51
C ALA A 66 -16.12 -1.14 3.90
N GLU A 67 -15.83 -2.00 2.91
CA GLU A 67 -15.25 -3.32 3.14
C GLU A 67 -13.88 -3.20 3.81
N LEU A 68 -13.02 -2.32 3.29
CA LEU A 68 -11.72 -2.04 3.90
C LEU A 68 -11.89 -1.51 5.31
N ALA A 69 -12.84 -0.61 5.58
CA ALA A 69 -13.08 -0.05 6.91
C ALA A 69 -13.62 -1.09 7.91
N ALA A 70 -14.41 -2.07 7.45
CA ALA A 70 -14.97 -3.13 8.28
C ALA A 70 -13.93 -4.17 8.76
N ARG A 71 -12.76 -4.25 8.10
CA ARG A 71 -11.70 -5.19 8.47
C ARG A 71 -11.12 -4.86 9.86
N PRO A 72 -10.67 -5.87 10.63
CA PRO A 72 -10.01 -5.63 11.92
C PRO A 72 -8.82 -4.69 11.77
N TYR A 73 -8.63 -3.79 12.73
CA TYR A 73 -7.58 -2.76 12.67
C TYR A 73 -6.18 -3.30 12.34
N PRO A 74 -5.68 -4.41 12.95
CA PRO A 74 -4.35 -4.92 12.62
C PRO A 74 -4.22 -5.43 11.17
N VAL A 75 -5.32 -5.92 10.58
CA VAL A 75 -5.36 -6.35 9.17
C VAL A 75 -5.26 -5.11 8.27
N ARG A 76 -6.13 -4.12 8.48
CA ARG A 76 -6.13 -2.85 7.72
C ARG A 76 -4.78 -2.17 7.76
N LEU A 77 -4.18 -2.10 8.95
CA LEU A 77 -2.87 -1.48 9.14
C LEU A 77 -1.78 -2.23 8.37
N THR A 78 -1.78 -3.56 8.42
CA THR A 78 -0.80 -4.38 7.69
C THR A 78 -0.95 -4.24 6.18
N GLU A 79 -2.18 -4.26 5.67
CA GLU A 79 -2.45 -4.08 4.24
C GLU A 79 -1.99 -2.70 3.75
N ALA A 80 -2.37 -1.64 4.47
CA ALA A 80 -2.02 -0.26 4.12
C ALA A 80 -0.51 0.01 4.20
N ARG A 81 0.20 -0.58 5.16
CA ARG A 81 1.64 -0.30 5.40
C ARG A 81 2.59 -1.25 4.68
N CYS A 82 2.18 -2.49 4.41
CA CYS A 82 3.08 -3.52 3.89
C CYS A 82 2.76 -3.91 2.44
N LEU A 83 1.49 -4.02 2.06
CA LEU A 83 1.12 -4.56 0.76
C LEU A 83 1.21 -3.55 -0.40
N GLY A 84 1.46 -2.28 -0.11
CA GLY A 84 1.77 -1.28 -1.14
C GLY A 84 3.10 -1.56 -1.87
N CYS A 85 4.04 -2.26 -1.22
CA CYS A 85 5.36 -2.58 -1.79
C CYS A 85 5.69 -4.08 -1.77
N HIS A 86 4.90 -4.90 -1.08
CA HIS A 86 5.13 -6.34 -0.94
C HIS A 86 3.90 -7.13 -1.36
N ARG A 87 4.12 -8.34 -1.88
CA ARG A 87 3.02 -9.26 -2.17
C ARG A 87 2.64 -10.02 -0.90
N MET A 88 1.40 -10.49 -0.85
CA MET A 88 0.96 -11.36 0.26
C MET A 88 1.80 -12.64 0.32
N ASP A 89 2.17 -13.18 -0.85
CA ASP A 89 3.01 -14.38 -1.00
C ASP A 89 4.36 -14.24 -0.26
N ASP A 90 4.98 -13.05 -0.31
CA ASP A 90 6.26 -12.78 0.38
C ASP A 90 6.16 -12.94 1.91
N LEU A 91 4.97 -12.67 2.47
CA LEU A 91 4.70 -12.78 3.90
C LEU A 91 4.50 -14.24 4.29
N LEU A 92 3.84 -15.02 3.43
CA LEU A 92 3.58 -16.45 3.61
C LEU A 92 4.86 -17.28 3.55
N GLU A 93 5.73 -17.01 2.57
CA GLU A 93 6.95 -17.79 2.34
C GLU A 93 7.99 -17.64 3.47
N ARG A 94 7.88 -16.59 4.28
CA ARG A 94 8.89 -16.23 5.28
C ARG A 94 8.25 -16.06 6.66
N PRO A 95 7.72 -17.14 7.26
CA PRO A 95 7.09 -17.06 8.57
C PRO A 95 8.14 -16.72 9.64
N ARG A 96 7.79 -15.78 10.51
CA ARG A 96 8.66 -15.28 11.59
C ARG A 96 7.89 -15.26 12.90
N THR A 97 8.65 -15.22 13.99
CA THR A 97 8.11 -14.95 15.31
C THR A 97 7.66 -13.49 15.38
N ARG A 98 7.01 -13.11 16.48
CA ARG A 98 6.68 -11.70 16.73
C ARG A 98 7.92 -10.81 16.69
N LEU A 99 9.01 -11.21 17.35
CA LEU A 99 10.24 -10.41 17.37
C LEU A 99 10.87 -10.32 15.99
N GLY A 100 10.93 -11.42 15.24
CA GLY A 100 11.43 -11.42 13.88
C GLY A 100 10.65 -10.49 12.95
N TRP A 101 9.32 -10.42 13.10
CA TRP A 101 8.50 -9.44 12.36
C TRP A 101 8.73 -8.00 12.83
N GLU A 102 8.89 -7.76 14.13
CA GLU A 102 9.26 -6.43 14.66
C GLU A 102 10.58 -5.94 14.08
N LEU A 103 11.58 -6.81 13.99
CA LEU A 103 12.88 -6.49 13.38
C LEU A 103 12.75 -6.22 11.87
N VAL A 104 11.91 -6.96 11.15
CA VAL A 104 11.61 -6.67 9.74
C VAL A 104 10.97 -5.30 9.59
N ALA A 105 9.94 -4.99 10.39
CA ALA A 105 9.25 -3.70 10.33
C ALA A 105 10.19 -2.54 10.70
N LEU A 106 11.04 -2.71 11.72
CA LEU A 106 12.11 -1.76 12.07
C LEU A 106 13.09 -1.57 10.92
N ARG A 107 13.53 -2.66 10.27
CA ARG A 107 14.43 -2.58 9.12
C ARG A 107 13.79 -1.81 7.97
N MET A 108 12.53 -2.11 7.65
CA MET A 108 11.78 -1.39 6.61
C MET A 108 11.69 0.11 6.92
N GLN A 109 11.38 0.45 8.17
CA GLN A 109 11.33 1.84 8.63
C GLN A 109 12.69 2.53 8.52
N ARG A 110 13.77 1.88 8.95
CA ARG A 110 15.08 2.52 9.07
C ARG A 110 15.88 2.57 7.76
N PHE A 111 15.73 1.58 6.90
CA PHE A 111 16.56 1.38 5.71
C PHE A 111 15.79 1.43 4.39
N ASN A 112 14.48 1.19 4.39
CA ASN A 112 13.66 1.17 3.17
C ASN A 112 12.65 2.32 3.09
N GLY A 113 12.68 3.25 4.06
CA GLY A 113 11.84 4.44 4.05
C GLY A 113 10.37 4.18 4.38
N ALA A 114 10.02 3.04 4.97
CA ALA A 114 8.64 2.76 5.35
C ALA A 114 8.19 3.71 6.48
N HIS A 115 7.13 4.48 6.24
CA HIS A 115 6.56 5.35 7.26
C HIS A 115 5.63 4.56 8.19
N LEU A 116 6.09 4.30 9.41
CA LEU A 116 5.36 3.59 10.46
C LEU A 116 5.25 4.50 11.69
N GLU A 117 4.02 4.69 12.18
CA GLU A 117 3.77 5.50 13.38
C GLU A 117 4.26 4.78 14.65
N PRO A 118 4.45 5.51 15.76
CA PRO A 118 4.74 4.89 17.05
C PRO A 118 3.66 3.87 17.43
N GLY A 119 4.05 2.60 17.61
CA GLY A 119 3.14 1.50 17.95
C GLY A 119 2.72 0.63 16.76
N ASP A 120 2.74 1.15 15.52
CA ASP A 120 2.34 0.39 14.32
C ASP A 120 3.13 -0.91 14.19
N ARG A 121 4.46 -0.83 14.41
CA ARG A 121 5.36 -1.99 14.33
C ARG A 121 4.92 -3.16 15.22
N ALA A 122 4.56 -2.87 16.47
CA ALA A 122 4.17 -3.89 17.43
C ALA A 122 2.82 -4.54 17.02
N VAL A 123 1.87 -3.74 16.54
CA VAL A 123 0.56 -4.21 16.06
C VAL A 123 0.72 -5.08 14.81
N ILE A 124 1.49 -4.62 13.82
CA ILE A 124 1.78 -5.35 12.58
C ILE A 124 2.49 -6.67 12.91
N ALA A 125 3.56 -6.62 13.72
CA ALA A 125 4.31 -7.82 14.08
C ALA A 125 3.48 -8.85 14.85
N ALA A 126 2.63 -8.40 15.78
CA ALA A 126 1.73 -9.27 16.52
C ALA A 126 0.62 -9.87 15.64
N HIS A 127 0.15 -9.13 14.62
CA HIS A 127 -0.76 -9.67 13.63
C HIS A 127 -0.07 -10.73 12.76
N LEU A 128 1.04 -10.38 12.12
CA LEU A 128 1.78 -11.29 11.23
C LEU A 128 2.26 -12.56 11.94
N ALA A 129 2.68 -12.48 13.21
CA ALA A 129 3.09 -13.66 13.97
C ALA A 129 1.91 -14.60 14.31
N ARG A 130 0.69 -14.06 14.42
CA ARG A 130 -0.53 -14.85 14.64
C ARG A 130 -1.03 -15.47 13.35
N THR A 131 -1.04 -14.70 12.26
CA THR A 131 -1.51 -15.16 10.94
C THR A 131 -0.52 -16.13 10.30
N TYR A 132 0.79 -15.86 10.42
CA TYR A 132 1.87 -16.61 9.80
C TYR A 132 2.89 -17.07 10.85
N PRO A 133 2.50 -18.05 11.69
CA PRO A 133 3.32 -18.48 12.80
C PRO A 133 4.64 -19.10 12.33
N ALA A 134 5.76 -18.64 12.90
CA ALA A 134 7.03 -19.33 12.74
C ALA A 134 6.95 -20.78 13.24
N PRO A 135 7.68 -21.70 12.56
CA PRO A 135 7.83 -23.07 13.03
C PRO A 135 8.53 -23.09 14.41
N ILE A 136 8.25 -24.15 15.19
CA ILE A 136 8.63 -24.25 16.60
C ILE A 136 10.14 -24.05 16.80
N TYR A 137 10.99 -24.61 15.93
CA TYR A 137 12.44 -24.47 16.07
C TYR A 137 12.90 -23.01 16.05
N ARG A 138 12.30 -22.12 15.23
CA ARG A 138 12.62 -20.69 15.23
C ARG A 138 12.22 -20.00 16.52
N ARG A 139 11.10 -20.40 17.12
CA ARG A 139 10.63 -19.85 18.40
C ARG A 139 11.58 -20.16 19.56
N VAL A 140 12.34 -21.26 19.47
CA VAL A 140 13.32 -21.67 20.48
C VAL A 140 14.71 -21.11 20.16
N VAL A 141 15.14 -21.16 18.90
CA VAL A 141 16.48 -20.74 18.50
C VAL A 141 16.67 -19.23 18.65
N GLU A 142 15.67 -18.41 18.30
CA GLU A 142 15.77 -16.95 18.38
C GLU A 142 16.07 -16.43 19.81
N PRO A 143 15.32 -16.81 20.87
CA PRO A 143 15.65 -16.37 22.22
C PRO A 143 17.01 -16.91 22.68
N LEU A 144 17.41 -18.12 22.27
CA LEU A 144 18.73 -18.65 22.59
C LEU A 144 19.86 -17.83 21.97
N ILE A 145 19.71 -17.37 20.73
CA ILE A 145 20.68 -16.47 20.07
C ILE A 145 20.77 -15.15 20.84
N LEU A 146 19.64 -14.56 21.25
CA LEU A 146 19.63 -13.31 22.00
C LEU A 146 20.29 -13.46 23.37
N ILE A 147 19.99 -14.54 24.09
CA ILE A 147 20.65 -14.89 25.35
C ILE A 147 22.16 -15.02 25.12
N ALA A 148 22.58 -15.74 24.07
CA ALA A 148 24.00 -15.88 23.74
C ALA A 148 24.67 -14.52 23.51
N ILE A 149 24.06 -13.62 22.72
CA ILE A 149 24.58 -12.27 22.46
C ILE A 149 24.71 -11.47 23.76
N LEU A 150 23.72 -11.53 24.66
CA LEU A 150 23.76 -10.84 25.95
C LEU A 150 24.83 -11.39 26.90
N LEU A 151 25.16 -12.69 26.81
CA LEU A 151 26.18 -13.32 27.64
C LEU A 151 27.62 -13.08 27.14
N VAL A 152 27.84 -12.75 25.86
CA VAL A 152 29.17 -12.45 25.31
C VAL A 152 29.95 -11.41 26.11
N PRO A 153 29.43 -10.20 26.41
CA PRO A 153 30.19 -9.20 27.16
C PRO A 153 30.52 -9.66 28.59
N LEU A 154 29.64 -10.42 29.24
CA LEU A 154 29.88 -11.00 30.56
C LEU A 154 31.04 -11.99 30.52
N VAL A 155 31.05 -12.88 29.52
CA VAL A 155 32.13 -13.86 29.33
C VAL A 155 33.46 -13.16 29.02
N VAL A 156 33.46 -12.14 28.16
CA VAL A 156 34.66 -11.34 27.84
C VAL A 156 35.19 -10.64 29.10
N TRP A 157 34.30 -10.01 29.88
CA TRP A 157 34.67 -9.36 31.14
C TRP A 157 35.23 -10.36 32.16
N TRP A 158 34.59 -11.52 32.33
CA TRP A 158 35.06 -12.58 33.22
C TRP A 158 36.43 -13.12 32.81
N GLN A 159 36.65 -13.36 31.51
CA GLN A 159 37.95 -13.79 31.00
C GLN A 159 39.04 -12.73 31.22
N TRP A 160 38.72 -11.46 30.98
CA TRP A 160 39.63 -10.35 31.20
C TRP A 160 40.01 -10.22 32.69
N HIS A 161 39.05 -10.35 33.59
CA HIS A 161 39.31 -10.28 35.04
C HIS A 161 40.09 -11.51 35.54
N LYS A 162 39.83 -12.70 34.99
CA LYS A 162 40.61 -13.91 35.31
C LYS A 162 42.08 -13.74 34.97
N ARG A 163 42.41 -13.09 33.84
CA ARG A 163 43.80 -12.78 33.44
C ARG A 163 44.48 -11.72 34.32
N ARG A 164 43.72 -10.89 35.02
CA ARG A 164 44.23 -9.77 35.83
C ARG A 164 44.40 -10.06 37.31
N ARG A 165 44.09 -11.27 37.80
CA ARG A 165 44.36 -11.61 39.21
C ARG A 165 45.87 -11.83 39.38
N PRO A 166 46.63 -10.94 40.04
CA PRO A 166 48.04 -11.17 40.30
C PRO A 166 48.17 -12.39 41.21
N GLU A 167 49.08 -13.30 40.87
CA GLU A 167 49.51 -14.35 41.80
C GLU A 167 50.13 -13.63 43.01
N SER A 168 49.39 -13.56 44.12
CA SER A 168 49.93 -13.11 45.39
C SER A 168 50.97 -14.13 45.84
N ARG A 169 52.23 -13.88 45.47
CA ARG A 169 53.42 -14.52 46.07
C ARG A 169 53.73 -13.88 47.40
#